data_AF-A0A1H0QMP5-F1
#
_entry.id   AF-A0A1H0QMP5-F1
#
_cell.length_a   1.000
_cell.length_b   1.000
_cell.length_c   1.000
_cell.angle_alpha   90.00
_cell.angle_beta   90.00
_cell.angle_gamma   90.00
#
_symmetry.space_group_name_H-M   'P 1'
#
loop_
_entity.id
_entity.type
_entity.pdbx_description
1 polymer ?
#
loop_
_entity_poly.entity_id
_entity_poly.type
_entity_poly.pdbx_seq_one_letter_code
_entity_poly.pdbx_strand_id
1 'polypeptide(L)'
;MPRLSTVQGAFPLVAGIATAAVLCAVAVFTVVRSGCEDPGSYEAEGDVVRLVGGCVSREDLPVDPAERPAREAPAPSWKVEGAGSPPGLRP
;
A
#
# COMPACT_ATOMS: atom_id res chain seq x y z
N MET A 1 31.51 -8.31 36.62
CA MET A 1 31.61 -8.39 35.14
C MET A 1 30.47 -9.29 34.64
N PRO A 2 29.28 -8.75 34.36
CA PRO A 2 28.19 -9.58 33.85
C PRO A 2 28.49 -9.97 32.40
N ARG A 3 28.71 -11.25 32.14
CA ARG A 3 28.63 -11.77 30.78
C ARG A 3 27.16 -11.76 30.37
N LEU A 4 26.78 -10.76 29.59
CA LEU A 4 25.49 -10.73 28.92
C LEU A 4 25.47 -11.90 27.92
N SER A 5 24.66 -12.90 28.24
CA SER A 5 24.36 -14.05 27.39
C SER A 5 24.06 -13.59 25.96
N THR A 6 24.71 -14.20 24.99
CA THR A 6 24.45 -14.04 23.54
C THR A 6 22.98 -14.27 23.15
N VAL A 7 22.21 -14.94 24.01
CA VAL A 7 20.75 -15.14 23.91
C VAL A 7 19.97 -13.82 24.01
N GLN A 8 20.48 -12.82 24.72
CA GLN A 8 19.81 -11.53 24.92
C GLN A 8 19.77 -10.67 23.65
N GLY A 9 20.70 -10.88 22.71
CA GLY A 9 20.83 -10.08 21.48
C GLY A 9 20.03 -10.61 20.28
N ALA A 10 19.67 -11.90 20.28
CA ALA A 10 18.93 -12.51 19.18
C ALA A 10 17.42 -12.27 19.26
N PHE A 11 16.88 -12.11 20.47
CA PHE A 11 15.45 -11.86 20.71
C PHE A 11 14.92 -10.61 19.97
N PRO A 12 15.56 -9.42 20.02
CA PRO A 12 15.08 -8.26 19.26
C PRO A 12 15.15 -8.46 17.74
N LEU A 13 16.15 -9.21 17.24
CA LEU A 13 16.25 -9.54 15.82
C LEU A 13 15.06 -10.41 15.37
N VAL A 14 14.76 -11.46 16.12
CA VAL A 14 13.63 -12.36 15.84
C VAL A 14 12.29 -11.60 15.90
N ALA A 15 12.11 -10.75 16.90
CA ALA A 15 10.93 -9.90 17.02
C ALA A 15 10.79 -8.93 15.83
N GLY A 16 11.90 -8.34 15.37
CA GLY A 16 11.93 -7.48 14.18
C GLY A 16 11.54 -8.22 12.91
N ILE A 17 12.11 -9.41 12.68
CA ILE A 17 11.78 -10.25 11.52
C ILE A 17 10.30 -10.67 11.55
N ALA A 18 9.79 -11.09 12.71
CA ALA A 18 8.39 -11.45 12.87
C ALA A 18 7.46 -10.26 12.56
N THR A 19 7.79 -9.07 13.04
CA THR A 19 7.03 -7.84 12.77
C THR A 19 7.04 -7.51 11.27
N ALA A 20 8.20 -7.58 10.62
CA ALA A 20 8.33 -7.35 9.18
C ALA A 20 7.49 -8.34 8.36
N ALA A 21 7.52 -9.63 8.74
CA ALA A 21 6.71 -10.65 8.08
C ALA A 21 5.20 -10.38 8.22
N VAL A 22 4.74 -9.97 9.39
CA VAL A 22 3.35 -9.58 9.62
C VAL A 22 2.97 -8.37 8.76
N LEU A 23 3.81 -7.34 8.70
CA LEU A 23 3.57 -6.16 7.84
C LEU A 23 3.48 -6.53 6.36
N CYS A 24 4.36 -7.39 5.87
CA CYS A 24 4.28 -7.90 4.50
C CYS A 24 2.96 -8.65 4.24
N ALA A 25 2.55 -9.51 5.18
CA ALA A 25 1.29 -10.25 5.06
C ALA A 25 0.09 -9.30 5.03
N VAL A 26 0.07 -8.24 5.86
CA VAL A 26 -0.98 -7.21 5.86
C VAL A 26 -1.04 -6.49 4.51
N ALA A 27 0.10 -6.14 3.93
CA ALA A 27 0.14 -5.48 2.64
C ALA A 27 -0.47 -6.37 1.54
N VAL A 28 -0.05 -7.64 1.47
CA VAL A 28 -0.60 -8.61 0.51
C VAL A 28 -2.10 -8.83 0.75
N PHE A 29 -2.51 -9.02 2.00
CA PHE A 29 -3.92 -9.19 2.35
C PHE A 29 -4.77 -8.00 1.93
N THR A 30 -4.25 -6.78 2.07
CA THR A 30 -4.94 -5.55 1.65
C THR A 30 -5.13 -5.51 0.14
N VAL A 31 -4.12 -5.87 -0.66
CA VAL A 31 -4.24 -5.94 -2.12
C VAL A 31 -5.22 -7.02 -2.56
N VAL A 32 -5.23 -8.19 -1.90
CA VAL A 32 -6.20 -9.24 -2.22
C VAL A 32 -7.62 -8.82 -1.82
N ARG A 33 -7.77 -8.15 -0.67
CA ARG A 33 -9.07 -7.66 -0.17
C ARG A 33 -9.54 -6.37 -0.83
N SER A 34 -8.70 -5.66 -1.58
CA SER A 34 -9.15 -4.50 -2.35
C SER A 34 -10.17 -4.90 -3.40
N GLY A 35 -10.37 -6.20 -3.64
CA GLY A 35 -11.67 -6.68 -4.06
C GLY A 35 -12.04 -6.18 -5.45
N CYS A 36 -11.04 -6.02 -6.32
CA CYS A 36 -11.23 -5.79 -7.75
C CYS A 36 -11.91 -6.98 -8.47
N GLU A 37 -12.51 -7.90 -7.71
CA GLU A 37 -13.41 -8.94 -8.15
C GLU A 37 -14.84 -8.39 -8.37
N ASP A 38 -15.21 -7.29 -7.71
CA ASP A 38 -16.47 -6.61 -7.98
C ASP A 38 -16.30 -5.68 -9.19
N PRO A 39 -16.97 -5.96 -10.33
CA PRO A 39 -16.85 -5.12 -11.53
C PRO A 39 -17.46 -3.72 -11.34
N GLY A 40 -18.03 -3.42 -10.16
CA GLY A 40 -18.80 -2.22 -9.88
C GLY A 40 -20.17 -2.24 -10.56
N SER A 41 -20.95 -1.21 -10.26
CA SER A 41 -22.24 -0.97 -10.90
C SER A 41 -22.22 0.34 -11.68
N TYR A 42 -22.88 0.34 -12.84
CA TYR A 42 -23.12 1.54 -13.61
C TYR A 42 -24.42 2.18 -13.13
N GLU A 43 -24.32 3.37 -12.55
CA GLU A 43 -25.48 4.17 -12.16
C GLU A 43 -25.64 5.33 -13.14
N ALA A 44 -26.86 5.50 -13.67
CA ALA A 44 -27.18 6.64 -14.52
C ALA A 44 -27.51 7.85 -13.64
N GLU A 45 -26.68 8.89 -13.74
CA GLU A 45 -26.86 10.16 -13.04
C GLU A 45 -27.13 11.25 -14.08
N GLY A 46 -28.40 11.52 -14.36
CA GLY A 46 -28.80 12.46 -15.42
C GLY A 46 -28.48 11.93 -16.82
N ASP A 47 -27.63 12.66 -17.55
CA ASP A 47 -27.20 12.30 -18.92
C ASP A 47 -25.84 11.57 -18.95
N VAL A 48 -25.28 11.24 -17.78
CA VAL A 48 -23.99 10.54 -17.66
C VAL A 48 -24.14 9.22 -16.93
N VAL A 49 -23.35 8.23 -17.32
CA VAL A 49 -23.24 6.94 -16.62
C VAL A 49 -21.98 6.97 -15.76
N ARG A 50 -22.13 6.77 -14.45
CA ARG A 50 -21.02 6.70 -13.50
C ARG A 50 -20.79 5.24 -13.11
N LEU A 51 -19.55 4.78 -13.23
CA LEU A 51 -19.14 3.52 -12.64
C LEU A 51 -18.81 3.74 -11.16
N VAL A 52 -19.58 3.08 -10.29
CA VAL A 52 -19.43 3.12 -8.84
C VAL A 52 -18.87 1.77 -8.35
N GLY A 53 -17.82 1.80 -7.54
CA GLY A 53 -17.32 0.61 -6.83
C GLY A 53 -16.44 -0.35 -7.63
N GLY A 54 -16.27 -0.17 -8.95
CA GLY A 54 -15.39 -1.01 -9.78
C GLY A 54 -13.94 -0.54 -9.79
N CYS A 55 -12.99 -1.48 -9.78
CA CYS A 55 -11.60 -1.19 -10.11
C CYS A 55 -11.44 -1.05 -11.63
N VAL A 56 -10.72 -0.02 -12.09
CA VAL A 56 -10.37 0.14 -13.51
C VAL A 56 -8.94 -0.32 -13.74
N SER A 57 -8.69 -1.15 -14.77
CA SER A 57 -7.34 -1.62 -15.09
C SER A 57 -6.61 -0.56 -15.91
N ARG A 58 -5.29 -0.45 -15.77
CA ARG A 58 -4.51 0.60 -16.46
C ARG A 58 -4.64 0.52 -17.98
N GLU A 59 -4.86 -0.68 -18.49
CA GLU A 59 -5.07 -1.01 -19.90
C GLU A 59 -6.41 -0.48 -20.44
N ASP A 60 -7.39 -0.28 -19.56
CA ASP A 60 -8.71 0.28 -19.89
C ASP A 60 -8.70 1.82 -19.89
N LEU A 61 -7.65 2.44 -19.32
CA LEU A 61 -7.50 3.89 -19.39
C LEU A 61 -6.92 4.29 -20.75
N PRO A 62 -7.54 5.24 -21.46
CA PRO A 62 -6.92 5.85 -22.62
C PRO A 62 -5.64 6.56 -22.18
N VAL A 63 -4.49 6.03 -22.58
CA VAL A 63 -3.19 6.68 -22.38
C VAL A 63 -3.13 7.88 -23.33
N ASP A 64 -3.07 9.09 -22.80
CA ASP A 64 -2.79 10.26 -23.63
C ASP A 64 -1.36 10.14 -24.19
N PRO A 65 -1.18 10.06 -25.53
CA PRO A 65 0.15 9.96 -26.13
C PRO A 65 1.08 11.15 -25.79
N ALA A 66 0.53 12.26 -25.30
CA ALA A 66 1.28 13.44 -24.89
C ALA A 66 1.99 13.28 -23.52
N GLU A 67 1.67 12.26 -22.73
CA GLU A 67 2.35 11.96 -21.44
C GLU A 67 3.63 11.12 -21.59
N ARG A 68 4.21 11.09 -22.79
CA ARG A 68 5.60 10.68 -22.98
C ARG A 68 6.50 11.63 -22.17
N PRO A 69 7.38 11.14 -21.27
CA PRO A 69 7.94 11.95 -20.20
C PRO A 69 8.92 12.99 -20.75
N ALA A 70 8.49 14.24 -20.80
CA ALA A 70 9.39 15.36 -21.00
C ALA A 70 9.88 15.84 -19.63
N ARG A 71 11.13 15.43 -19.31
CA ARG A 71 12.08 16.10 -18.41
C ARG A 71 11.76 16.05 -16.91
N GLU A 72 12.52 15.19 -16.22
CA GLU A 72 13.04 15.34 -14.85
C GLU A 72 12.33 16.42 -14.02
N ALA A 73 11.18 16.08 -13.42
CA ALA A 73 10.60 16.92 -12.38
C ALA A 73 11.57 16.95 -11.19
N PRO A 74 11.87 18.11 -10.60
CA PRO A 74 12.81 18.21 -9.49
C PRO A 74 12.35 17.32 -8.32
N ALA A 75 13.31 16.63 -7.69
CA ALA A 75 13.04 15.70 -6.61
C ALA A 75 12.13 16.34 -5.55
N PRO A 76 11.05 15.65 -5.13
CA PRO A 76 10.09 16.23 -4.21
C PRO A 76 10.76 16.49 -2.85
N SER A 77 10.55 17.69 -2.30
CA SER A 77 11.28 18.18 -1.12
C SER A 77 10.75 17.67 0.23
N TRP A 78 9.82 16.70 0.22
CA TRP A 78 9.34 16.11 1.46
C TRP A 78 10.32 15.03 1.92
N LYS A 79 10.84 15.15 3.14
CA LYS A 79 11.60 14.07 3.76
C LYS A 79 10.63 12.95 4.11
N VAL A 80 10.89 11.74 3.62
CA VAL A 80 10.25 10.52 4.12
C VAL A 80 10.80 10.23 5.51
N GLU A 81 10.23 10.87 6.53
CA GLU A 81 10.55 10.55 7.92
C GLU A 81 9.80 9.29 8.32
N GLY A 82 10.45 8.15 8.05
CA GLY A 82 10.26 6.92 8.80
C GLY A 82 8.90 6.24 8.61
N ALA A 83 8.94 5.10 7.94
CA ALA A 83 8.01 4.02 8.20
C ALA A 83 7.78 3.86 9.73
N GLY A 84 6.56 4.13 10.19
CA GLY A 84 6.22 4.12 11.62
C GLY A 84 4.72 4.32 11.84
N SER A 85 3.95 3.27 11.60
CA SER A 85 2.52 3.20 11.93
C SER A 85 2.31 3.05 13.45
N PRO A 86 1.23 3.57 14.04
CA PRO A 86 0.66 2.86 15.19
C PRO A 86 -0.85 2.61 15.10
N PRO A 87 -1.34 1.60 15.85
CA PRO A 87 -2.53 0.82 15.47
C PRO A 87 -3.70 0.98 16.46
N GLY A 88 -4.84 0.41 16.06
CA GLY A 88 -5.91 -0.01 16.97
C GLY A 88 -7.12 0.90 16.94
N LEU A 89 -8.32 0.44 17.32
CA LEU A 89 -8.72 -0.81 17.93
C LEU A 89 -10.26 -0.84 17.79
N ARG A 90 -10.83 -2.04 17.71
CA ARG A 90 -12.28 -2.27 17.79
C ARG A 90 -12.82 -2.02 19.21
N PRO A 91 -14.14 -2.02 19.44
CA PRO A 91 -14.80 -3.30 19.76
C PRO A 91 -15.64 -3.87 18.62
#